data_AF-A0A1E3T4J8-F1
#
_entry.id   AF-A0A1E3T4J8-F1
#
_cell.length_a   1.000
_cell.length_b   1.000
_cell.length_c   1.000
_cell.angle_alpha   90.00
_cell.angle_beta   90.00
_cell.angle_gamma   90.00
#
_symmetry.space_group_name_H-M   'P 1'
#
loop_
_entity.id
_entity.type
_entity.pdbx_description
1 polymer ?
#
loop_
_entity_poly.entity_id
_entity_poly.type
_entity_poly.pdbx_seq_one_letter_code
_entity_poly.pdbx_strand_id
1 'polypeptide(L)' 'MTRSPAQPVLTGRSDRSEVSLAPGGEVVAGSDVRADVRVAHPLVTRAHLLLRFERGGVVAHPAAALTRRSFAL' A
#
# COMPACT_ATOMS: atom_id res chain seq x y z
N MET A 1 -31.89 8.34 10.85
CA MET A 1 -30.44 8.27 11.15
C MET A 1 -29.75 7.57 10.00
N THR A 2 -29.23 8.32 9.01
CA THR A 2 -28.41 7.75 7.94
C THR A 2 -26.97 7.68 8.45
N ARG A 3 -26.53 6.48 8.86
CA ARG A 3 -25.11 6.22 9.13
C ARG A 3 -24.39 6.38 7.80
N SER A 4 -23.68 7.49 7.58
CA SER A 4 -22.77 7.58 6.43
C SER A 4 -21.81 6.39 6.52
N PRO A 5 -21.65 5.60 5.44
CA PRO A 5 -20.70 4.50 5.46
C PRO A 5 -19.32 5.10 5.78
N ALA A 6 -18.70 4.59 6.85
CA ALA A 6 -17.34 4.97 7.20
C ALA A 6 -16.47 4.71 5.96
N GLN A 7 -15.76 5.74 5.49
CA GLN A 7 -14.88 5.59 4.33
C GLN A 7 -13.85 4.50 4.65
N PRO A 8 -13.75 3.44 3.83
CA PRO A 8 -12.84 2.33 4.12
C PRO A 8 -11.39 2.81 4.04
N VAL A 9 -10.68 2.70 5.17
CA VAL A 9 -9.27 3.07 5.27
C VAL A 9 -8.42 1.81 5.07
N LEU A 10 -7.43 1.89 4.19
CA LEU A 10 -6.42 0.83 4.02
C LEU A 10 -5.30 1.06 5.02
N THR A 11 -5.24 0.22 6.05
CA THR A 11 -4.13 0.22 7.01
C THR A 11 -3.13 -0.87 6.64
N GLY A 12 -1.95 -0.47 6.16
CA GLY A 12 -0.81 -1.35 5.96
C GLY A 12 0.07 -1.34 7.20
N ARG A 13 0.32 -2.52 7.79
CA ARG A 13 1.19 -2.67 8.96
C ARG A 13 2.27 -3.71 8.74
N SER A 14 3.52 -3.36 9.06
CA SER A 14 4.67 -4.25 9.21
C SER A 14 5.34 -3.94 10.55
N ASP A 15 6.15 -4.85 11.09
CA ASP A 15 6.81 -4.80 12.42
C ASP A 15 6.83 -3.44 13.15
N ARG A 16 7.37 -2.39 12.51
CA ARG A 16 7.40 -1.01 13.05
C ARG A 16 6.78 0.07 12.16
N SER A 17 6.17 -0.27 11.03
CA SER A 17 5.58 0.67 10.10
C SER A 17 4.07 0.47 10.05
N GLU A 18 3.30 1.52 10.27
CA GLU A 18 1.85 1.51 10.08
C GLU A 18 1.46 2.73 9.27
N VAL A 19 0.77 2.52 8.16
CA VAL A 19 0.27 3.59 7.28
C VAL A 19 -1.22 3.37 7.04
N SER A 20 -2.00 4.45 7.11
CA SER A 20 -3.43 4.42 6.84
C SER A 20 -3.73 5.32 5.65
N LEU A 21 -4.34 4.77 4.60
CA LEU A 21 -4.74 5.51 3.40
C LEU A 21 -6.26 5.58 3.25
N ALA A 22 -6.71 6.73 2.76
CA ALA A 22 -8.09 6.94 2.35
C ALA A 22 -8.44 6.09 1.09
N PRO A 23 -9.73 5.81 0.85
CA PRO A 23 -10.18 5.11 -0.35
C PRO A 23 -9.67 5.80 -1.63
N GLY A 24 -9.14 5.03 -2.57
CA GLY A 24 -8.59 5.52 -3.84
C GLY A 24 -7.08 5.78 -3.83
N GLY A 25 -6.39 5.58 -2.70
CA GLY A 25 -4.93 5.61 -2.61
C GLY A 25 -4.26 4.29 -2.99
N GLU A 26 -2.95 4.35 -3.21
CA GLU A 26 -2.05 3.21 -3.42
C GLU A 26 -0.97 3.23 -2.32
N VAL A 27 -0.68 2.07 -1.72
CA VAL A 27 0.41 1.85 -0.76
C VAL A 27 1.48 1.01 -1.44
N VAL A 28 2.74 1.42 -1.37
CA VAL A 28 3.87 0.56 -1.72
C VAL A 28 4.42 -0.11 -0.47
N ALA A 29 4.50 -1.43 -0.49
CA ALA A 29 5.19 -2.22 0.52
C ALA A 29 6.50 -2.76 -0.05
N GLY A 30 7.60 -2.56 0.68
CA GLY A 30 8.92 -2.99 0.23
C GLY A 30 10.04 -2.67 1.22
N SER A 31 11.26 -3.06 0.88
CA SER A 31 12.43 -2.81 1.74
C SER A 31 13.02 -1.39 1.62
N ASP A 32 12.57 -0.62 0.63
CA ASP A 32 13.02 0.76 0.42
C ASP A 32 12.55 1.68 1.56
N VAL A 33 13.32 2.72 1.85
CA VAL A 33 12.94 3.75 2.84
C VAL A 33 11.80 4.64 2.34
N ARG A 34 11.62 4.71 1.02
CA ARG A 34 10.55 5.45 0.35
C ARG A 34 9.25 4.64 0.22
N ALA A 35 9.27 3.36 0.58
CA ALA A 35 8.04 2.56 0.62
C ALA A 35 7.15 3.06 1.78
N ASP A 36 5.86 3.23 1.50
CA ASP A 36 4.86 3.63 2.51
C ASP A 36 4.80 2.63 3.68
N VAL A 37 4.99 1.35 3.38
CA VAL A 37 5.18 0.29 4.37
C VAL A 37 6.56 -0.32 4.19
N ARG A 38 7.47 0.04 5.10
CA ARG A 38 8.83 -0.51 5.10
C ARG A 38 8.86 -1.90 5.71
N VAL A 39 9.37 -2.87 4.97
CA VAL A 39 9.56 -4.26 5.41
C VAL A 39 11.04 -4.59 5.35
N ALA A 40 11.70 -4.58 6.51
CA ALA A 40 13.13 -4.81 6.63
C ALA A 40 13.47 -6.31 6.58
N HIS A 41 13.25 -6.94 5.43
CA HIS A 41 13.49 -8.37 5.24
C HIS A 41 14.31 -8.65 3.97
N PRO A 42 15.35 -9.51 4.00
CA PRO A 42 16.27 -9.73 2.87
C PRO A 42 15.62 -10.29 1.61
N LEU A 43 14.46 -10.96 1.73
CA LEU A 43 13.72 -11.49 0.58
C LEU A 43 12.76 -10.47 -0.06
N VAL A 44 12.61 -9.29 0.54
CA VAL A 44 11.67 -8.27 0.08
C VAL A 44 12.39 -7.27 -0.82
N THR A 45 11.86 -7.09 -2.03
CA THR A 45 12.38 -6.12 -3.00
C THR A 45 12.08 -4.68 -2.58
N ARG A 46 12.81 -3.70 -3.15
CA ARG A 46 12.64 -2.27 -2.82
C ARG A 46 11.20 -1.80 -2.95
N ALA A 47 10.54 -2.18 -4.03
CA ALA A 47 9.10 -2.14 -4.18
C ALA A 47 8.65 -3.58 -4.45
N HIS A 48 7.91 -4.18 -3.51
CA HIS A 48 7.52 -5.59 -3.59
C HIS A 48 6.06 -5.75 -3.98
N LEU A 49 5.19 -5.04 -3.27
CA LEU A 49 3.76 -5.03 -3.52
C LEU A 49 3.27 -3.60 -3.64
N LEU A 50 2.31 -3.41 -4.54
CA LEU A 50 1.46 -2.24 -4.55
C LEU A 50 0.07 -2.68 -4.10
N LEU A 51 -0.43 -2.09 -3.02
CA LEU A 51 -1.77 -2.32 -2.51
C LEU A 51 -2.64 -1.15 -2.95
N ARG A 52 -3.72 -1.44 -3.69
CA ARG A 52 -4.65 -0.42 -4.15
C ARG A 52 -6.03 -0.66 -3.57
N PHE A 53 -6.68 0.42 -3.14
CA PHE A 53 -8.08 0.36 -2.76
C PHE A 53 -8.98 0.47 -4.01
N GLU A 54 -9.58 -0.64 -4.40
CA GLU A 54 -10.52 -0.73 -5.53
C GLU A 54 -11.97 -0.79 -5.05
N ARG A 55 -12.94 -0.80 -5.99
CA ARG A 55 -14.40 -0.73 -5.74
C ARG A 55 -14.96 -1.98 -5.05
N GLY A 56 -14.50 -2.27 -3.85
CA GLY A 56 -14.92 -3.42 -3.04
C GLY A 56 -13.86 -3.93 -2.08
N GLY A 57 -12.62 -3.42 -2.11
CA GLY A 57 -11.58 -3.90 -1.21
C GLY A 57 -10.16 -3.58 -1.70
N VAL A 58 -9.20 -4.21 -1.04
CA VAL A 58 -7.78 -4.00 -1.30
C VAL A 58 -7.29 -5.08 -2.26
N VAL A 59 -6.62 -4.66 -3.34
CA VAL A 59 -6.01 -5.57 -4.31
C VAL A 59 -4.49 -5.42 -4.24
N ALA A 60 -3.79 -6.55 -4.20
CA ALA A 60 -2.33 -6.58 -4.21
C ALA A 60 -1.81 -6.87 -5.62
N HIS A 61 -0.87 -6.05 -6.08
CA HIS A 61 -0.16 -6.24 -7.34
C HIS A 61 1.34 -6.38 -7.08
N PRO A 62 2.05 -7.28 -7.80
CA PRO A 62 3.50 -7.26 -7.80
C PRO A 62 3.99 -5.93 -8.38
N ALA A 63 4.80 -5.19 -7.63
CA ALA A 63 5.26 -3.86 -8.04
C ALA A 63 6.04 -3.89 -9.37
N ALA A 64 6.71 -4.99 -9.69
CA ALA A 64 7.41 -5.19 -10.96
C ALA A 64 6.47 -5.20 -12.19
N ALA A 65 5.17 -5.44 -12.01
CA ALA A 65 4.19 -5.46 -13.09
C ALA A 65 3.61 -4.07 -13.40
N LEU A 66 3.97 -3.04 -12.62
CA LEU A 66 3.47 -1.68 -12.79
C LEU A 66 4.55 -0.79 -13.38
N THR A 67 4.27 -0.19 -14.53
CA THR A 67 5.21 0.66 -15.26
C THR A 67 5.64 1.85 -14.39
N ARG A 68 6.96 2.03 -14.22
CA ARG A 68 7.78 3.05 -13.50
C ARG A 68 7.19 4.41 -13.03
N ARG A 69 6.03 4.85 -13.48
CA ARG A 69 5.42 6.15 -13.12
C ARG A 69 4.92 6.24 -11.68
N SER A 70 4.65 5.12 -11.01
CA SER A 70 4.09 5.15 -9.64
C SER A 70 5.14 5.10 -8.52
N PHE A 71 6.43 4.88 -8.82
CA PHE A 71 7.48 4.65 -7.81
C PHE A 71 8.38 5.86 -7.55
N ALA A 72 8.12 6.99 -8.20
CA ALA A 72 8.89 8.23 -8.04
C ALA A 72 8.15 9.19 -7.08
N LEU A 73 8.11 8.82 -5.79
CA LEU A 73 7.92 9.73 -4.68
C LEU A 73 9.12 9.57 -3.73
#